data_AF-A0A0C2C548-F1
#
_entry.id   AF-A0A0C2C548-F1
#
_cell.length_a   1.000
_cell.length_b   1.000
_cell.length_c   1.000
_cell.angle_alpha   90.00
_cell.angle_beta   90.00
_cell.angle_gamma   90.00
#
_symmetry.space_group_name_H-M   'P 1'
#
loop_
_entity.id
_entity.type
_entity.pdbx_description
1 polymer ?
#
loop_
_entity_poly.entity_id
_entity_poly.type
_entity_poly.pdbx_seq_one_letter_code
_entity_poly.pdbx_strand_id
1 'polypeptide(L)' 'MQIQEISQSQCGYIHRDIKPANFAIGREEDGDQHTVYILDFGLSRRYRSSGKDLRYQRVKAAFRGTTRYAS' A
#
# COMPACT_ATOMS: atom_id res chain seq x y z
N MET A 1 -3.31 21.90 11.02
CA MET A 1 -3.75 20.52 10.77
C MET A 1 -2.86 19.94 9.68
N GLN A 2 -1.66 19.47 10.05
CA GLN A 2 -0.67 18.96 9.10
C GLN A 2 -0.99 17.49 8.83
N ILE A 3 -1.50 17.17 7.64
CA ILE A 3 -1.56 15.80 7.16
C ILE A 3 -0.19 15.52 6.55
N GLN A 4 0.63 14.80 7.30
CA GLN A 4 1.95 14.32 6.86
C GLN A 4 1.71 13.14 5.90
N GLU A 5 2.17 13.24 4.66
CA GLU A 5 2.19 12.15 3.69
C GLU A 5 2.92 10.94 4.27
N ILE A 6 2.17 9.89 4.65
CA ILE A 6 2.78 8.65 5.10
C ILE A 6 2.95 7.72 3.89
N SER A 7 4.18 7.66 3.39
CA SER A 7 4.61 6.61 2.48
C SER A 7 4.38 5.24 3.13
N GLN A 8 3.73 4.28 2.44
CA GLN A 8 3.37 2.97 3.01
C GLN A 8 4.57 2.22 3.64
N SER A 9 5.78 2.45 3.13
CA SER A 9 7.01 1.85 3.67
C SER A 9 7.37 2.38 5.07
N GLN A 10 7.02 3.63 5.38
CA GLN A 10 7.21 4.26 6.69
C GLN A 10 6.26 3.68 7.75
N CYS A 11 5.05 3.28 7.35
CA CYS A 11 4.10 2.55 8.20
C CYS A 11 4.52 1.09 8.49
N GLY A 12 5.48 0.54 7.75
CA GLY A 12 5.89 -0.87 7.90
C GLY A 12 4.92 -1.88 7.26
N TYR A 13 4.12 -1.46 6.28
CA TYR A 13 3.20 -2.32 5.50
C TYR A 13 3.58 -2.38 4.02
N ILE A 14 3.20 -3.48 3.38
CA ILE A 14 3.25 -3.67 1.92
C ILE A 14 1.85 -3.93 1.40
N HIS A 15 1.45 -3.31 0.29
CA HIS A 15 0.10 -3.39 -0.26
C HIS A 15 -0.29 -4.78 -0.78
N ARG A 16 0.65 -5.46 -1.44
CA ARG A 16 0.52 -6.78 -2.08
C ARG A 16 -0.50 -6.91 -3.23
N ASP A 17 -1.21 -5.84 -3.59
CA ASP A 17 -2.06 -5.81 -4.79
C ASP A 17 -1.99 -4.43 -5.47
N ILE A 18 -0.90 -4.18 -6.19
CA ILE A 18 -0.68 -2.95 -6.93
C ILE A 18 -1.23 -3.13 -8.35
N LYS A 19 -2.23 -2.34 -8.72
CA LYS A 19 -2.88 -2.35 -10.04
C LYS A 19 -3.56 -1.00 -10.29
N PRO A 20 -3.75 -0.57 -11.55
CA PRO A 20 -4.36 0.73 -11.86
C PRO A 20 -5.73 0.95 -11.19
N ALA A 21 -6.54 -0.09 -11.04
CA ALA A 21 -7.85 -0.01 -10.40
C ALA A 21 -7.80 0.32 -8.89
N ASN A 22 -6.64 0.20 -8.24
CA ASN A 22 -6.43 0.57 -6.83
C ASN A 22 -5.83 1.98 -6.68
N PHE A 23 -5.83 2.79 -7.74
CA PHE A 23 -5.43 4.18 -7.68
C PHE A 23 -6.57 5.08 -8.13
N ALA A 24 -6.71 6.23 -7.47
CA ALA A 24 -7.67 7.26 -7.83
C ALA A 24 -7.02 8.63 -7.77
N ILE A 25 -7.53 9.56 -8.56
CA ILE A 25 -7.15 10.98 -8.49
C ILE A 25 -8.06 11.66 -7.47
N GLY A 26 -7.50 12.62 -6.74
CA GLY A 26 -8.28 13.52 -5.90
C GLY A 26 -9.34 14.30 -6.68
N ARG A 27 -10.27 14.90 -5.94
CA ARG A 27 -11.40 15.62 -6.49
C ARG A 27 -11.10 17.11 -6.54
N GLU A 28 -11.52 17.76 -7.61
CA GLU A 28 -11.27 19.20 -7.78
C GLU A 28 -11.93 20.03 -6.66
N GLU A 29 -13.08 19.61 -6.12
CA GLU A 29 -13.72 20.29 -4.99
C GLU A 29 -12.88 20.32 -3.70
N ASP A 30 -11.98 19.35 -3.53
CA ASP A 30 -11.10 19.23 -2.38
C ASP A 30 -9.71 19.87 -2.65
N GLY A 31 -9.47 20.34 -3.88
CA GLY A 31 -8.20 20.96 -4.30
C GLY A 31 -7.03 19.99 -4.46
N ASP A 32 -7.31 18.70 -4.61
CA ASP A 32 -6.32 17.61 -4.65
C ASP A 32 -6.32 16.83 -5.98
N GLN A 33 -6.79 17.43 -7.06
CA GLN A 33 -6.84 16.85 -8.41
C GLN A 33 -5.46 16.46 -9.00
N HIS A 34 -4.36 16.89 -8.36
CA HIS A 34 -3.00 16.49 -8.71
C HIS A 34 -2.41 15.44 -7.77
N THR A 35 -3.21 14.95 -6.81
CA THR A 35 -2.83 13.93 -5.85
C THR A 35 -3.35 12.57 -6.30
N VAL A 36 -2.48 11.55 -6.26
CA VAL A 36 -2.85 10.16 -6.51
C VAL A 36 -3.02 9.43 -5.18
N TYR A 37 -4.20 8.87 -4.96
CA TYR A 37 -4.53 8.07 -3.79
C TYR A 37 -4.33 6.58 -4.06
N ILE A 38 -3.88 5.86 -3.05
CA ILE A 38 -3.84 4.39 -3.04
C ILE A 38 -5.07 3.88 -2.30
N LEU A 39 -5.79 2.96 -2.91
CA LEU A 39 -7.03 2.36 -2.43
C LEU A 39 -6.84 0.84 -2.18
N ASP A 40 -7.81 0.25 -1.47
CA ASP A 40 -7.93 -1.19 -1.22
C ASP A 40 -6.72 -1.84 -0.52
N PHE A 41 -6.59 -1.53 0.77
CA PHE A 41 -5.58 -2.14 1.63
C PHE A 41 -5.94 -3.56 2.11
N GLY A 42 -6.98 -4.22 1.56
CA GLY A 42 -7.48 -5.52 2.04
C GLY A 42 -6.45 -6.65 1.97
N LEU A 43 -5.49 -6.53 1.04
CA LEU A 43 -4.36 -7.46 0.91
C LEU A 43 -3.08 -6.96 1.57
N SER A 44 -3.09 -5.79 2.20
CA SER A 44 -1.90 -5.24 2.85
C SER A 44 -1.39 -6.13 3.97
N ARG A 45 -0.07 -6.12 4.20
CA ARG A 45 0.55 -6.91 5.27
C ARG A 45 1.72 -6.17 5.88
N ARG A 46 1.82 -6.21 7.21
CA ARG A 46 2.97 -5.67 7.94
C ARG A 46 4.23 -6.49 7.63
N TYR A 47 5.27 -5.83 7.11
CA TYR A 47 6.57 -6.44 6.78
C TYR A 47 7.66 -6.16 7.82
N ARG A 48 7.44 -5.19 8.72
CA ARG A 48 8.36 -4.88 9.84
C ARG A 48 7.73 -5.13 11.20
N SER A 49 8.52 -5.61 12.16
CA SER A 49 8.14 -5.62 13.58
C SER A 49 8.30 -4.23 14.20
N SER A 50 7.86 -4.04 15.44
CA SER A 50 7.87 -2.77 16.18
C SER A 50 9.24 -2.08 16.27
N GLY A 51 10.33 -2.83 16.10
CA GLY A 51 11.72 -2.38 16.27
C GLY A 51 12.53 -2.16 14.98
N LYS A 52 11.90 -1.91 13.82
CA LYS A 52 12.52 -1.80 12.48
C LYS A 52 12.95 -3.11 11.82
N ASP A 53 12.95 -4.23 12.55
CA ASP A 53 13.32 -5.54 12.02
C ASP A 53 12.33 -6.06 10.99
N LEU A 54 12.85 -6.66 9.92
CA LEU A 54 12.06 -7.35 8.91
C LEU A 54 11.45 -8.63 9.50
N ARG A 55 10.21 -8.93 9.14
CA ARG A 55 9.59 -10.22 9.50
C ARG A 55 10.22 -11.33 8.66
N TYR A 56 10.48 -12.47 9.29
CA TYR A 56 10.97 -13.66 8.60
C TYR A 56 10.03 -14.08 7.47
N GLN A 57 10.62 -14.59 6.38
CA GLN A 57 9.89 -15.18 5.28
C GLN A 57 9.09 -16.39 5.76
N ARG A 58 7.87 -16.54 5.23
CA ARG A 58 7.04 -17.72 5.51
C ARG A 58 7.50 -18.90 4.66
N VAL A 59 7.44 -20.10 5.23
CA VAL A 59 7.65 -21.38 4.51
C VAL A 59 6.69 -21.52 3.33
N LYS A 60 5.44 -21.05 3.48
CA LYS A 60 4.44 -20.97 2.40
C LYS A 60 3.70 -19.64 2.42
N ALA A 61 3.54 -19.05 1.24
CA ALA A 61 2.77 -17.82 1.04
C ALA A 61 1.90 -17.97 -0.22
N ALA A 62 0.60 -18.25 -0.03
CA ALA A 62 -0.34 -18.28 -1.14
C ALA A 62 -0.48 -16.89 -1.77
N PHE A 63 -0.41 -16.84 -3.10
CA PHE A 63 -0.67 -15.65 -3.90
C PHE A 63 -2.17 -15.31 -3.86
N ARG A 64 -2.49 -14.03 -3.71
CA ARG A 64 -3.88 -13.52 -3.68
C ARG A 64 -4.05 -12.18 -4.42
N GLY A 65 -3.02 -11.73 -5.13
CA GLY A 65 -3.04 -10.45 -5.86
C GLY A 65 -3.49 -10.62 -7.31
N THR A 66 -3.30 -9.56 -8.09
CA THR A 66 -3.62 -9.56 -9.52
C THR A 66 -2.44 -10.07 -10.35
N THR A 67 -2.61 -11.21 -11.04
CA THR A 67 -1.53 -11.91 -11.77
C THR A 67 -0.75 -11.02 -12.74
N ARG A 68 -1.44 -10.14 -13.48
CA ARG A 68 -0.83 -9.26 -14.49
C ARG A 68 0.27 -8.34 -13.94
N TYR A 69 0.15 -7.95 -12.67
CA TYR A 69 1.03 -6.95 -12.04
C TYR A 69 1.91 -7.57 -10.94
N ALA A 70 1.88 -8.89 -10.80
CA ALA A 70 2.70 -9.61 -9.84
C ALA A 70 4.14 -9.78 -10.35
N SER A 71 5.11 -9.60 -9.45
CA SER A 71 6.55 -9.79 -9.67
C SER A 71 6.98 -11.23 -9.43
#